data_AF-A0A8X7U9K2-F1
#
_entry.id   AF-A0A8X7U9K2-F1
#
_cell.length_a   1.000
_cell.length_b   1.000
_cell.length_c   1.000
_cell.angle_alpha   90.00
_cell.angle_beta   90.00
_cell.angle_gamma   90.00
#
_symmetry.space_group_name_H-M   'P 1'
#
loop_
_entity.id
_entity.type
_entity.pdbx_description
1 polymer ?
#
loop_
_entity_poly.entity_id
_entity_poly.type
_entity_poly.pdbx_seq_one_letter_code
_entity_poly.pdbx_strand_id
1 'polypeptide(L)' 'MGDLLYKLVDSRSRSEAAKRPNRESWKQRTDTHMRPFLLNVFFYRKFIHAKVMHRPTRKVISVATTNARNIRINIPQAHS' A
#
# COMPACT_ATOMS: atom_id res chain seq x y z
N MET A 1 -9.47 28.68 6.28
CA MET A 1 -9.43 28.11 4.91
C MET A 1 -8.25 27.15 4.80
N GLY A 2 -8.32 25.96 5.41
CA GLY A 2 -7.17 25.04 5.46
C GLY A 2 -7.49 23.60 5.91
N ASP A 3 -8.55 23.40 6.69
CA ASP A 3 -8.84 22.09 7.31
C ASP A 3 -9.90 21.23 6.58
N LEU A 4 -10.41 21.68 5.44
CA LEU A 4 -11.43 20.93 4.67
C LEU A 4 -10.88 20.22 3.43
N LEU A 5 -9.66 20.51 2.98
CA LEU A 5 -9.11 19.94 1.75
C LEU A 5 -8.42 18.58 1.95
N TYR A 6 -8.10 18.19 3.19
CA TYR A 6 -7.43 16.91 3.49
C TYR A 6 -8.39 15.74 3.76
N LYS A 7 -9.71 15.96 3.68
CA LYS A 7 -10.76 14.94 3.91
C LYS A 7 -11.33 14.31 2.63
N LEU A 8 -10.62 14.43 1.50
CA LEU A 8 -11.07 13.94 0.19
C LEU A 8 -10.26 12.74 -0.35
N VAL A 9 -9.59 11.99 0.53
CA VAL A 9 -9.30 10.58 0.26
C VAL A 9 -10.50 9.78 0.77
N ASP A 10 -11.37 9.45 -0.18
CA ASP A 10 -12.61 8.70 -0.07
C ASP A 10 -12.48 7.46 0.83
N SER A 11 -12.72 7.63 2.13
CA SER A 11 -12.98 6.51 3.03
C SER A 11 -14.43 6.09 2.85
N ARG A 12 -14.75 5.44 1.72
CA ARG A 12 -15.99 4.67 1.61
C ARG A 12 -16.04 3.76 2.82
N SER A 13 -17.03 3.98 3.68
CA SER A 13 -17.25 3.09 4.81
C SER A 13 -17.37 1.68 4.25
N ARG A 14 -16.76 0.69 4.91
CA ARG A 14 -16.79 -0.72 4.45
C ARG A 14 -18.23 -1.20 4.22
N SER A 15 -19.20 -0.61 4.92
CA SER A 15 -20.64 -0.80 4.77
C SER A 15 -21.20 -0.28 3.44
N GLU A 16 -20.76 0.88 2.93
CA GLU A 16 -21.18 1.42 1.63
C GLU A 16 -20.61 0.58 0.46
N ALA A 17 -19.36 0.13 0.60
CA ALA A 17 -18.68 -0.71 -0.38
C ALA A 17 -19.27 -2.13 -0.48
N ALA A 18 -19.85 -2.65 0.61
CA ALA A 18 -20.51 -3.95 0.62
C ALA A 18 -21.86 -3.97 -0.14
N LYS A 19 -22.56 -2.83 -0.20
CA LYS A 19 -23.87 -2.71 -0.89
C LYS A 19 -23.76 -2.77 -2.41
N ARG A 20 -22.58 -2.55 -2.97
CA ARG A 20 -22.30 -2.63 -4.41
C ARG A 20 -21.07 -3.51 -4.61
N PRO A 21 -21.22 -4.84 -4.77
CA PRO A 21 -20.09 -5.70 -5.06
C PRO A 21 -19.43 -5.17 -6.33
N ASN A 22 -18.20 -4.69 -6.21
CA ASN A 22 -17.44 -4.16 -7.33
C ASN A 22 -17.32 -5.28 -8.38
N ARG A 23 -18.11 -5.20 -9.46
CA ARG A 23 -18.00 -6.13 -10.58
C ARG A 23 -16.67 -5.83 -11.27
N GLU A 24 -15.64 -6.58 -10.89
CA GLU A 24 -14.35 -6.49 -11.57
C GLU A 24 -14.54 -6.79 -13.06
N SER A 25 -14.04 -5.90 -13.90
CA SER A 25 -14.03 -6.09 -15.35
C SER A 25 -13.18 -7.30 -15.72
N TRP A 26 -13.46 -7.93 -16.86
CA TRP A 26 -12.61 -8.99 -17.42
C TRP A 26 -11.14 -8.58 -17.47
N LYS A 27 -10.87 -7.35 -17.89
CA LYS A 27 -9.53 -6.75 -17.89
C LYS A 27 -8.87 -6.75 -16.51
N GLN A 28 -9.57 -6.36 -15.45
CA GLN A 28 -9.03 -6.37 -14.07
C GLN A 28 -8.73 -7.78 -13.56
N ARG A 29 -9.59 -8.75 -13.89
CA ARG A 29 -9.38 -10.16 -13.54
C ARG A 29 -8.12 -10.71 -14.21
N THR A 30 -7.97 -10.48 -15.51
CA THR A 30 -6.81 -10.97 -16.26
C THR A 30 -5.53 -10.26 -15.83
N ASP A 31 -5.56 -8.94 -15.63
CA ASP A 31 -4.40 -8.16 -15.17
C ASP A 31 -3.88 -8.64 -13.80
N THR A 32 -4.78 -9.07 -12.91
CA THR A 32 -4.40 -9.66 -11.62
C THR A 32 -3.61 -10.97 -11.76
N HIS A 33 -3.87 -11.76 -12.79
CA HIS A 33 -3.16 -13.02 -13.04
C HIS A 33 -1.89 -12.82 -13.88
N MET A 34 -1.93 -11.95 -14.88
CA MET A 34 -0.80 -11.66 -15.77
C MET A 34 0.26 -10.78 -15.09
N ARG A 35 -0.15 -9.95 -14.12
CA ARG A 35 0.72 -9.09 -13.31
C ARG A 35 0.46 -9.34 -11.83
N PRO A 36 0.88 -10.51 -11.33
CA PRO A 36 0.45 -11.01 -10.03
C PRO A 36 1.14 -10.30 -8.85
N PHE A 37 2.29 -9.67 -9.08
CA PHE A 37 3.04 -8.98 -8.03
C PHE A 37 2.82 -7.47 -8.11
N LEU A 38 2.59 -6.87 -6.94
CA LEU A 38 2.48 -5.43 -6.76
C LEU A 38 3.50 -4.98 -5.72
N LEU A 39 4.39 -4.05 -6.11
CA LEU A 39 5.27 -3.36 -5.17
C LEU A 39 4.55 -2.12 -4.63
N ASN A 40 4.33 -2.10 -3.32
CA ASN A 40 3.82 -0.91 -2.63
C ASN A 40 4.94 -0.28 -1.81
N VAL A 41 5.19 1.01 -2.02
CA VAL A 41 6.20 1.78 -1.27
C VAL A 41 5.50 2.88 -0.50
N PHE A 42 5.71 2.91 0.82
CA PHE A 42 5.15 3.89 1.74
C PHE A 42 6.28 4.73 2.33
N PHE A 43 6.16 6.04 2.17
CA PHE A 43 7.09 7.02 2.73
C PHE A 43 6.51 7.58 4.03
N TYR A 44 7.17 7.29 5.15
CA TYR A 44 6.87 7.92 6.43
C TYR A 44 7.91 9.00 6.72
N ARG A 45 7.61 9.88 7.69
CA ARG A 45 8.51 10.98 8.08
C ARG A 45 9.93 10.53 8.43
N LYS A 46 10.11 9.31 8.96
CA LYS A 46 11.40 8.80 9.46
C LYS A 46 11.89 7.52 8.80
N PHE A 47 11.04 6.82 8.04
CA PHE A 47 11.41 5.53 7.46
C PHE A 47 10.60 5.25 6.20
N ILE A 48 11.09 4.32 5.39
CA ILE A 48 10.43 3.86 4.17
C ILE A 48 10.07 2.39 4.37
N HIS A 49 8.86 2.02 3.95
CA HIS A 49 8.38 0.65 3.97
C HIS A 49 8.01 0.22 2.56
N ALA A 50 8.66 -0.81 2.05
CA ALA A 50 8.33 -1.43 0.78
C ALA A 50 7.79 -2.85 1.01
N LYS A 51 6.70 -3.22 0.34
CA LYS A 51 6.16 -4.59 0.41
C LYS A 51 5.76 -5.10 -0.97
N VAL A 52 6.04 -6.37 -1.21
CA VAL A 52 5.59 -7.10 -2.39
C VAL A 52 4.33 -7.88 -2.01
N MET A 53 3.24 -7.58 -2.71
CA MET A 53 1.93 -8.22 -2.54
C MET A 53 1.65 -9.13 -3.72
N HIS A 54 1.15 -10.33 -3.46
CA HIS A 54 0.59 -11.20 -4.50
C HIS A 54 -0.90 -10.89 -4.68
N ARG A 55 -1.26 -10.17 -5.74
CA ARG A 55 -2.61 -9.64 -6.00
C ARG A 55 -3.72 -10.71 -6.00
N PRO A 56 -3.56 -11.91 -6.62
CA PRO A 56 -4.60 -12.94 -6.61
C PRO A 56 -4.96 -13.40 -5.19
N THR A 57 -3.95 -13.76 -4.39
CA THR A 57 -4.16 -14.28 -3.03
C THR A 57 -4.24 -13.19 -1.96
N ARG A 58 -3.93 -11.94 -2.34
CA ARG A 58 -3.79 -10.78 -1.46
C ARG A 58 -2.79 -10.98 -0.30
N LYS A 59 -1.89 -11.96 -0.41
CA LYS A 59 -0.85 -12.25 0.58
C LYS A 59 0.35 -11.31 0.41
N VAL A 60 0.95 -10.92 1.53
CA VAL A 60 2.25 -10.26 1.56
C VAL A 60 3.30 -11.35 1.33
N ILE A 61 4.16 -11.18 0.32
CA ILE A 61 5.22 -12.14 0.01
C ILE A 61 6.53 -11.74 0.69
N SER A 62 6.85 -10.45 0.64
CA SER A 62 8.08 -9.91 1.23
C SER A 62 7.88 -8.48 1.68
N VAL A 63 8.64 -8.10 2.70
CA VAL A 63 8.65 -6.77 3.31
C VAL A 63 10.08 -6.33 3.52
N ALA A 64 10.37 -5.10 3.13
CA ALA A 64 11.62 -4.41 3.41
C ALA A 64 11.31 -3.05 4.06
N THR A 65 11.99 -2.71 5.15
CA THR A 65 11.80 -1.43 5.84
C THR A 65 13.12 -0.89 6.36
N THR A 66 13.34 0.42 6.25
CA THR A 66 14.55 1.06 6.77
C THR A 66 14.59 1.11 8.30
N ASN A 67 13.45 0.87 8.96
CA ASN A 67 13.38 0.73 10.42
C ASN A 67 13.71 -0.70 10.90
N ALA A 68 14.08 -1.62 10.01
CA ALA A 68 14.49 -2.97 10.41
C ALA A 68 15.81 -2.91 11.21
N ARG A 69 15.91 -3.70 12.29
CA ARG A 69 17.05 -3.64 13.24
C ARG A 69 18.41 -3.80 12.57
N ASN A 70 18.51 -4.72 11.61
CA ASN A 70 19.73 -5.01 10.86
C ASN A 70 20.09 -3.95 9.80
N ILE A 71 19.09 -3.21 9.31
CA ILE A 71 19.28 -2.22 8.25
C ILE A 71 19.52 -0.83 8.86
N ARG A 72 18.84 -0.49 9.96
CA ARG A 72 18.89 0.83 10.60
C ARG A 72 20.29 1.28 11.02
N ILE A 73 21.17 0.33 11.36
CA ILE A 73 22.55 0.61 11.77
C ILE A 73 23.38 1.11 10.58
N ASN A 74 23.07 0.66 9.37
CA ASN A 74 23.84 0.97 8.16
C ASN A 74 23.25 2.11 7.34
N ILE A 75 22.07 2.63 7.71
CA ILE A 75 21.44 3.76 7.02
C ILE A 75 21.75 5.05 7.80
N PRO A 76 22.39 6.05 7.16
CA PRO A 76 22.62 7.35 7.75
C PRO A 76 21.31 7.95 8.28
N GLN A 77 21.28 8.29 9.56
CA GLN A 77 20.18 9.03 10.14
C GLN A 77 20.45 10.51 9.91
N ALA A 78 19.53 11.23 9.28
CA ALA A 78 19.60 12.69 9.25
C ALA A 78 19.46 13.19 10.69
N HIS A 79 20.57 13.67 11.27
CA HIS A 79 20.51 14.41 12.53
C HIS A 79 19.73 15.70 12.25
N SER A 80 18.60 15.85 12.94
CA SER A 80 17.80 17.08 12.95
C SER A 80 18.47 18.16 13.78
#